data_AF-A0A0J8RVV5-F1
#
_entry.id   AF-A0A0J8RVV5-F1
#
_cell.length_a   1.000
_cell.length_b   1.000
_cell.length_c   1.000
_cell.angle_alpha   90.00
_cell.angle_beta   90.00
_cell.angle_gamma   90.00
#
_symmetry.space_group_name_H-M   'P 1'
#
loop_
_entity.id
_entity.type
_entity.pdbx_description
1 polymer ?
#
loop_
_entity_poly.entity_id
_entity_poly.type
_entity_poly.pdbx_seq_one_letter_code
_entity_poly.pdbx_strand_id
1 'polypeptide(L)'
;MELPHVLLRTNTKDIFTYQDGYDKVTNANLFSLLNLGRKTLHLLEAELKKQQIEVKDDLSNAVTKCIRKFQKILANLQILRCLDEKAFQLVVATVNTLKLQPSNHDFSVYWTFLTDILCCCCCEFVVLCTASIGKQRVVTMNNDDRTQLVHYLKTHKSIFECPLLDILATTYHIPDYSSEVDTLECD
;
A
#
# COMPACT_ATOMS: atom_id res chain seq x y z
N MET A 1 -17.13 21.88 21.90
CA MET A 1 -16.05 22.25 20.95
C MET A 1 -16.63 22.14 19.56
N GLU A 2 -16.48 23.18 18.73
CA GLU A 2 -16.90 23.10 17.32
C GLU A 2 -15.94 22.20 16.54
N LEU A 3 -16.49 21.27 15.77
CA LEU A 3 -15.69 20.38 14.92
C LEU A 3 -15.20 21.15 13.69
N PRO A 4 -13.96 20.90 13.23
CA PRO A 4 -13.48 21.48 11.97
C PRO A 4 -14.38 21.02 10.82
N HIS A 5 -14.77 21.96 9.96
CA HIS A 5 -15.61 21.70 8.81
C HIS A 5 -15.03 22.39 7.57
N VAL A 6 -15.24 21.77 6.41
CA VAL A 6 -14.76 22.26 5.12
C VAL A 6 -15.96 22.73 4.30
N LEU A 7 -15.91 23.99 3.90
CA LEU A 7 -16.89 24.61 3.02
C LEU A 7 -16.31 24.70 1.61
N LEU A 8 -17.04 24.18 0.64
CA LEU A 8 -16.72 24.20 -0.77
C LEU A 8 -17.51 25.31 -1.45
N ARG A 9 -16.84 26.01 -2.37
CA ARG A 9 -17.45 27.07 -3.18
C ARG A 9 -17.02 26.90 -4.62
N THR A 10 -17.97 27.11 -5.53
CA THR A 10 -17.71 27.16 -6.97
C THR A 10 -18.23 28.47 -7.52
N ASN A 11 -17.84 28.83 -8.74
CA ASN A 11 -18.27 30.08 -9.36
C ASN A 11 -19.78 30.13 -9.61
N THR A 12 -20.46 28.97 -9.59
CA THR A 12 -21.87 28.81 -9.99
C THR A 12 -22.80 28.41 -8.84
N LYS A 13 -22.28 28.17 -7.62
CA LYS A 13 -23.08 27.67 -6.49
C LYS A 13 -22.70 28.41 -5.20
N ASP A 14 -23.70 28.74 -4.40
CA ASP A 14 -23.52 29.17 -3.02
C ASP A 14 -22.85 28.06 -2.19
N ILE A 15 -22.17 28.50 -1.13
CA ILE A 15 -21.31 27.69 -0.26
C ILE A 15 -22.03 26.41 0.19
N PHE A 16 -21.36 25.27 0.10
CA PHE A 16 -21.91 23.96 0.48
C PHE A 16 -20.85 23.10 1.16
N THR A 17 -21.26 22.09 1.92
CA THR A 17 -20.36 21.11 2.55
C THR A 17 -20.11 19.93 1.63
N TYR A 18 -19.05 19.16 1.87
CA TYR A 18 -18.77 17.93 1.12
C TYR A 18 -19.84 16.83 1.32
N GLN A 19 -20.66 16.94 2.37
CA GLN A 19 -21.74 16.01 2.72
C GLN A 19 -23.05 16.30 1.98
N ASP A 20 -23.23 17.53 1.49
CA ASP A 20 -24.47 17.97 0.82
C ASP A 20 -24.63 17.44 -0.61
N GLY A 21 -23.67 16.63 -1.09
CA GLY A 21 -23.67 16.09 -2.44
C GLY A 21 -23.30 17.11 -3.53
N TYR A 22 -23.16 16.61 -4.76
CA TYR A 22 -22.57 17.36 -5.89
C TYR A 22 -23.52 17.53 -7.08
N ASP A 23 -24.82 17.24 -6.93
CA ASP A 23 -25.81 17.15 -8.01
C ASP A 23 -25.97 18.42 -8.87
N LYS A 24 -25.51 19.56 -8.34
CA LYS A 24 -25.55 20.88 -9.01
C LYS A 24 -24.17 21.44 -9.35
N VAL A 25 -23.12 20.62 -9.28
CA VAL A 25 -21.73 21.02 -9.57
C VAL A 25 -21.35 20.47 -10.93
N THR A 26 -20.90 21.34 -11.83
CA THR A 26 -20.48 20.93 -13.18
C THR A 26 -19.22 20.05 -13.12
N ASN A 27 -19.02 19.19 -14.13
CA ASN A 27 -17.82 18.35 -14.23
C ASN A 27 -16.50 19.15 -14.16
N ALA A 28 -16.46 20.32 -14.80
CA ALA A 28 -15.29 21.22 -14.74
C ALA A 28 -15.03 21.76 -13.32
N ASN A 29 -16.10 22.10 -12.59
CA ASN A 29 -15.99 22.52 -11.20
C ASN A 29 -15.59 21.36 -10.29
N LEU A 30 -16.10 20.15 -10.52
CA LEU A 30 -15.68 18.94 -9.79
C LEU A 30 -14.19 18.67 -9.98
N PHE A 31 -13.68 18.73 -11.21
CA PHE A 31 -12.25 18.53 -11.48
C PHE A 31 -11.38 19.60 -10.82
N SER A 32 -11.84 20.86 -10.84
CA SER A 32 -11.18 21.96 -10.14
C SER A 32 -11.18 21.77 -8.63
N LEU A 33 -12.31 21.35 -8.04
CA LEU A 33 -12.41 21.05 -6.62
C LEU A 33 -11.53 19.86 -6.22
N LEU A 34 -11.43 18.82 -7.05
CA LEU A 34 -10.54 17.69 -6.82
C LEU A 34 -9.07 18.13 -6.80
N ASN A 35 -8.66 18.94 -7.77
CA ASN A 35 -7.29 19.48 -7.81
C ASN A 35 -6.99 20.39 -6.63
N LEU A 36 -7.97 21.20 -6.21
CA LEU A 36 -7.86 22.03 -5.02
C LEU A 36 -7.75 21.16 -3.76
N GLY A 37 -8.60 20.14 -3.61
CA GLY A 37 -8.57 19.21 -2.48
C GLY A 37 -7.23 18.48 -2.35
N ARG A 38 -6.66 18.02 -3.47
CA ARG A 38 -5.30 17.41 -3.50
C ARG A 38 -4.23 18.39 -3.03
N LYS A 39 -4.26 19.64 -3.49
CA LYS A 39 -3.31 20.68 -3.05
C LYS A 39 -3.47 21.01 -1.57
N THR A 40 -4.71 21.15 -1.10
CA THR A 40 -5.00 21.43 0.31
C THR A 40 -4.54 20.29 1.20
N LEU A 41 -4.80 19.04 0.83
CA LEU A 41 -4.30 17.86 1.55
C LEU A 41 -2.77 17.90 1.65
N HIS A 42 -2.08 18.12 0.52
CA HIS A 42 -0.63 18.21 0.50
C HIS A 42 -0.08 19.31 1.42
N LEU A 43 -0.73 20.49 1.45
CA LEU A 43 -0.32 21.59 2.33
C LEU A 43 -0.57 21.28 3.81
N LEU A 44 -1.69 20.63 4.13
CA LEU A 44 -1.99 20.20 5.50
C LEU A 44 -0.98 19.15 5.97
N GLU A 45 -0.67 18.15 5.13
CA GLU A 45 0.36 17.14 5.42
C GLU A 45 1.74 17.78 5.62
N ALA A 46 2.10 18.76 4.79
CA ALA A 46 3.36 19.49 4.92
C ALA A 46 3.42 20.31 6.23
N GLU A 47 2.31 20.97 6.61
CA GLU A 47 2.25 21.75 7.84
C GLU A 47 2.23 20.86 9.09
N LEU A 48 1.52 19.72 9.06
CA LEU A 48 1.57 18.71 10.12
C LEU A 48 3.00 18.19 10.34
N LYS A 49 3.71 17.87 9.24
CA LYS A 49 5.11 17.46 9.26
C LYS A 49 6.03 18.55 9.83
N LYS A 50 5.79 19.82 9.47
CA LYS A 50 6.56 20.98 9.96
C LYS A 50 6.35 21.24 11.44
N GLN A 51 5.14 21.01 11.95
CA GLN A 51 4.79 21.19 13.37
C GLN A 51 5.19 20.01 14.27
N GLN A 52 5.84 18.97 13.72
CA GLN A 52 6.12 17.71 14.42
C GLN A 52 4.87 17.06 15.04
N ILE A 53 3.68 17.43 14.53
CA ILE A 53 2.45 16.70 14.81
C ILE A 53 2.52 15.49 13.90
N GLU A 54 3.20 14.44 14.36
CA GLU A 54 2.98 13.12 13.80
C GLU A 54 1.49 12.84 14.00
N VAL A 55 0.74 12.77 12.89
CA VAL A 55 -0.42 11.89 12.84
C VAL A 55 0.16 10.50 13.02
N LYS A 56 0.38 10.13 14.28
CA LYS A 56 0.74 8.77 14.63
C LYS A 56 -0.50 7.97 14.33
N ASP A 57 -0.50 7.30 13.18
CA ASP A 57 -0.96 5.92 13.25
C ASP A 57 -0.21 5.30 14.43
N ASP A 58 -0.92 4.69 15.39
CA ASP A 58 -0.36 3.99 16.56
C ASP A 58 0.43 2.74 16.11
N LEU A 59 1.40 2.92 15.21
CA LEU A 59 2.22 1.88 14.64
C LEU A 59 3.34 1.58 15.61
N SER A 60 3.55 0.28 15.83
CA SER A 60 4.70 -0.15 16.58
C SER A 60 6.01 0.28 15.89
N ASN A 61 7.06 0.42 16.69
CA ASN A 61 8.41 0.67 16.18
C ASN A 61 8.87 -0.39 15.15
N ALA A 62 8.35 -1.62 15.23
CA ALA A 62 8.66 -2.69 14.30
C ALA A 62 8.03 -2.44 12.92
N VAL A 63 6.78 -1.98 12.89
CA VAL A 63 6.03 -1.63 11.66
C VAL A 63 6.63 -0.38 11.01
N THR A 64 6.91 0.67 11.78
CA THR A 64 7.55 1.90 11.28
C THR A 64 8.91 1.62 10.64
N LYS A 65 9.70 0.69 11.20
CA LYS A 65 10.97 0.24 10.58
C LYS A 65 10.75 -0.47 9.24
N CYS A 66 9.67 -1.24 9.09
CA CYS A 66 9.34 -1.91 7.84
C CYS A 66 8.92 -0.90 6.77
N ILE A 67 8.08 0.08 7.13
CA ILE A 67 7.65 1.16 6.24
C ILE A 67 8.86 1.95 5.71
N ARG A 68 9.80 2.32 6.58
CA ARG A 68 11.04 2.99 6.15
C ARG A 68 11.87 2.15 5.18
N LYS A 69 11.89 0.82 5.35
CA LYS A 69 12.56 -0.09 4.41
C LYS A 69 11.83 -0.14 3.06
N PHE A 70 10.49 -0.17 3.06
CA PHE A 70 9.68 -0.09 1.83
C PHE A 70 10.00 1.18 1.04
N GLN A 71 9.96 2.32 1.71
CA GLN A 71 10.29 3.62 1.10
C GLN A 71 11.71 3.65 0.53
N LYS A 72 12.68 3.05 1.23
CA LYS A 72 14.06 2.95 0.74
C LYS A 72 14.17 2.08 -0.52
N ILE A 73 13.52 0.92 -0.56
CA ILE A 73 13.52 0.06 -1.74
C ILE A 73 12.83 0.75 -2.92
N LEU A 74 11.71 1.42 -2.69
CA LEU A 74 11.03 2.21 -3.73
C LEU A 74 11.92 3.32 -4.29
N ALA A 75 12.56 4.11 -3.43
CA ALA A 75 13.48 5.15 -3.87
C ALA A 75 14.62 4.58 -4.71
N ASN A 76 15.19 3.45 -4.29
CA ASN A 76 16.23 2.76 -5.05
C ASN A 76 15.71 2.26 -6.41
N LEU A 77 14.51 1.67 -6.45
CA LEU A 77 13.88 1.21 -7.68
C LEU A 77 13.60 2.35 -8.66
N GLN A 78 13.17 3.52 -8.17
CA GLN A 78 12.93 4.68 -9.01
C GLN A 78 14.22 5.21 -9.66
N ILE A 79 15.35 5.12 -8.95
CA ILE A 79 16.66 5.57 -9.43
C ILE A 79 17.30 4.53 -10.35
N LEU A 80 17.41 3.29 -9.89
CA LEU A 80 18.17 2.22 -10.55
C LEU A 80 17.34 1.45 -11.58
N ARG A 81 16.01 1.55 -11.52
CA ARG A 81 15.05 0.82 -12.37
C ARG A 81 15.13 -0.71 -12.24
N CYS A 82 15.87 -1.22 -11.26
CA CYS A 82 16.00 -2.66 -10.97
C CYS A 82 16.17 -2.93 -9.47
N LEU A 83 15.88 -4.17 -9.06
CA LEU A 83 16.24 -4.67 -7.74
C LEU A 83 17.73 -4.97 -7.67
N ASP A 84 18.31 -4.83 -6.47
CA ASP A 84 19.63 -5.39 -6.23
C ASP A 84 19.59 -6.93 -6.24
N GLU A 85 20.75 -7.55 -6.45
CA GLU A 85 20.88 -9.01 -6.59
C GLU A 85 20.28 -9.77 -5.40
N LYS A 86 20.44 -9.24 -4.19
CA LYS A 86 19.93 -9.89 -2.98
C LYS A 86 18.41 -9.82 -2.92
N ALA A 87 17.83 -8.66 -3.20
CA ALA A 87 16.39 -8.48 -3.25
C ALA A 87 15.76 -9.33 -4.37
N PHE A 88 16.41 -9.42 -5.52
CA PHE A 88 16.00 -10.30 -6.62
C PHE A 88 15.94 -11.77 -6.17
N GLN A 89 17.00 -12.29 -5.55
CA GLN A 89 17.03 -13.67 -5.06
C GLN A 89 15.92 -13.96 -4.03
N LEU A 90 15.62 -13.00 -3.16
CA LEU A 90 14.52 -13.14 -2.19
C LEU A 90 13.16 -13.21 -2.88
N VAL A 91 12.94 -12.40 -3.92
CA VAL A 91 11.68 -12.40 -4.69
C VAL A 91 11.50 -13.72 -5.43
N VAL A 92 12.54 -14.23 -6.09
CA VAL A 92 12.50 -15.54 -6.77
C VAL A 92 12.21 -16.67 -5.77
N ALA A 93 12.86 -16.68 -4.60
CA ALA A 93 12.60 -17.68 -3.57
C ALA A 93 11.15 -17.61 -3.02
N THR A 94 10.55 -16.43 -3.05
CA THR A 94 9.19 -16.20 -2.57
C THR A 94 8.13 -16.75 -3.53
N VAL A 95 8.37 -16.72 -4.84
CA VAL A 95 7.50 -17.36 -5.83
C VAL A 95 7.36 -18.86 -5.53
N ASN A 96 8.48 -19.52 -5.22
CA ASN A 96 8.46 -20.93 -4.82
C ASN A 96 7.74 -21.14 -3.49
N THR A 97 7.83 -20.17 -2.57
CA THR A 97 7.13 -20.21 -1.29
C THR A 97 5.62 -20.19 -1.48
N LEU A 98 5.11 -19.33 -2.35
CA LEU A 98 3.66 -19.23 -2.60
C LEU A 98 3.07 -20.48 -3.26
N LYS A 99 3.85 -21.22 -4.06
CA LYS A 99 3.41 -22.43 -4.77
C LYS A 99 3.45 -23.70 -3.92
N LEU A 100 4.24 -23.72 -2.85
CA LEU A 100 4.47 -24.92 -2.05
C LEU A 100 3.66 -24.89 -0.76
N GLN A 101 3.04 -26.03 -0.43
CA GLN A 101 2.41 -26.19 0.87
C GLN A 101 3.45 -26.01 1.99
N PRO A 102 3.16 -25.19 3.03
CA PRO A 102 4.12 -24.95 4.10
C PRO A 102 4.52 -26.23 4.83
N SER A 103 5.83 -26.48 4.91
CA SER A 103 6.39 -27.66 5.57
C SER A 103 6.74 -27.47 7.04
N ASN A 104 6.77 -26.22 7.52
CA ASN A 104 7.04 -25.89 8.92
C ASN A 104 6.35 -24.58 9.33
N HIS A 105 6.33 -24.32 10.64
CA HIS A 105 5.69 -23.14 11.23
C HIS A 105 6.19 -21.83 10.62
N ASP A 106 7.50 -21.63 10.53
CA ASP A 106 8.08 -20.38 10.01
C ASP A 106 7.73 -20.15 8.54
N PHE A 107 7.66 -21.23 7.76
CA PHE A 107 7.20 -21.16 6.38
C PHE A 107 5.71 -20.84 6.32
N SER A 108 4.90 -21.41 7.21
CA SER A 108 3.47 -21.13 7.31
C SER A 108 3.21 -19.68 7.65
N VAL A 109 3.91 -19.12 8.63
CA VAL A 109 3.77 -17.71 9.02
C VAL A 109 4.11 -16.78 7.85
N TYR A 110 5.18 -17.06 7.13
CA TYR A 110 5.57 -16.26 5.98
C TYR A 110 4.58 -16.41 4.82
N TRP A 111 4.14 -17.65 4.53
CA TRP A 111 3.16 -17.93 3.48
C TRP A 111 1.81 -17.24 3.74
N THR A 112 1.29 -17.33 4.98
CA THR A 112 0.06 -16.64 5.38
C THR A 112 0.19 -15.13 5.19
N PHE A 113 1.29 -14.54 5.65
CA PHE A 113 1.53 -13.10 5.47
C PHE A 113 1.55 -12.69 3.99
N LEU A 114 2.23 -13.45 3.12
CA LEU A 114 2.27 -13.13 1.69
C LEU A 114 0.89 -13.29 1.03
N THR A 115 0.12 -14.30 1.46
CA THR A 115 -1.25 -14.51 1.00
C THR A 115 -2.15 -13.35 1.42
N ASP A 116 -2.03 -12.87 2.66
CA ASP A 116 -2.77 -11.70 3.14
C ASP A 116 -2.43 -10.44 2.32
N ILE A 117 -1.14 -10.25 1.98
CA ILE A 117 -0.70 -9.17 1.11
C ILE A 117 -1.28 -9.31 -0.31
N LEU A 118 -1.28 -10.51 -0.90
CA LEU A 118 -1.91 -10.75 -2.20
C LEU A 118 -3.39 -10.38 -2.18
N CYS A 119 -4.13 -10.88 -1.19
CA CYS A 119 -5.56 -10.67 -1.07
C CYS A 119 -5.94 -9.21 -0.78
N CYS A 120 -5.15 -8.49 0.01
CA CYS A 120 -5.49 -7.13 0.45
C CYS A 120 -4.84 -6.03 -0.40
N CYS A 121 -3.63 -6.26 -0.88
CA CYS A 121 -2.75 -5.22 -1.42
C CYS A 121 -2.47 -5.35 -2.92
N CYS A 122 -2.46 -6.56 -3.48
CA CYS A 122 -2.06 -6.97 -4.85
C CYS A 122 -0.62 -7.51 -4.95
N CYS A 123 -0.27 -8.10 -6.11
CA CYS A 123 0.96 -8.87 -6.33
C CYS A 123 2.25 -8.01 -6.32
N GLU A 124 2.16 -6.74 -6.71
CA GLU A 124 3.26 -5.78 -6.65
C GLU A 124 3.73 -5.49 -5.21
N PHE A 125 2.81 -5.56 -4.25
CA PHE A 125 3.13 -5.40 -2.83
C PHE A 125 3.85 -6.62 -2.25
N VAL A 126 3.68 -7.81 -2.83
CA VAL A 126 4.45 -9.01 -2.47
C VAL A 126 5.92 -8.82 -2.82
N VAL A 127 6.20 -8.27 -4.01
CA VAL A 127 7.56 -7.92 -4.43
C VAL A 127 8.17 -6.93 -3.45
N LEU A 128 7.45 -5.85 -3.13
CA LEU A 128 7.92 -4.82 -2.21
C LEU A 128 8.23 -5.39 -0.81
N CYS A 129 7.30 -6.16 -0.23
CA CYS A 129 7.48 -6.77 1.09
C CYS A 129 8.66 -7.73 1.11
N THR A 130 8.78 -8.57 0.10
CA THR A 130 9.85 -9.57 0.00
C THR A 130 11.21 -8.92 -0.16
N ALA A 131 11.35 -7.98 -1.10
CA ALA A 131 12.59 -7.26 -1.34
C ALA A 131 13.05 -6.44 -0.13
N SER A 132 12.11 -5.92 0.67
CA SER A 132 12.43 -4.99 1.75
C SER A 132 12.65 -5.65 3.11
N ILE A 133 11.84 -6.63 3.47
CA ILE A 133 11.87 -7.24 4.82
C ILE A 133 12.17 -8.74 4.77
N GLY A 134 11.67 -9.45 3.76
CA GLY A 134 11.91 -10.88 3.56
C GLY A 134 11.38 -11.79 4.68
N LYS A 135 11.55 -13.10 4.50
CA LYS A 135 11.04 -14.14 5.41
C LYS A 135 11.43 -13.94 6.88
N GLN A 136 12.71 -13.77 7.16
CA GLN A 136 13.22 -13.73 8.54
C GLN A 136 12.57 -12.62 9.37
N ARG A 137 12.32 -11.46 8.75
CA ARG A 137 11.68 -10.35 9.45
C ARG A 137 10.20 -10.61 9.72
N VAL A 138 9.49 -11.23 8.79
CA VAL A 138 8.06 -11.56 8.96
C VAL A 138 7.85 -12.62 10.04
N VAL A 139 8.71 -13.65 10.05
CA VAL A 139 8.65 -14.74 11.04
C VAL A 139 8.92 -14.25 12.46
N THR A 140 9.88 -13.33 12.61
CA THR A 140 10.24 -12.74 13.92
C THR A 140 9.29 -11.63 14.39
N MET A 141 8.37 -11.20 13.54
CA MET A 141 7.34 -10.22 13.87
C MET A 141 6.24 -10.89 14.70
N ASN A 142 5.62 -10.17 15.63
CA ASN A 142 4.43 -10.70 16.31
C ASN A 142 3.20 -10.58 15.37
N ASN A 143 2.08 -11.17 15.78
CA ASN A 143 0.89 -11.21 14.92
C ASN A 143 0.23 -9.84 14.72
N ASP A 144 0.21 -9.02 15.76
CA ASP A 144 -0.39 -7.69 15.73
C ASP A 144 0.37 -6.76 14.80
N ASP A 145 1.71 -6.80 14.84
CA ASP A 145 2.59 -6.04 13.96
C ASP A 145 2.41 -6.48 12.50
N ARG A 146 2.28 -7.78 12.22
CA ARG A 146 1.98 -8.27 10.86
C ARG A 146 0.64 -7.72 10.37
N THR A 147 -0.39 -7.79 11.21
CA THR A 147 -1.73 -7.32 10.89
C THR A 147 -1.75 -5.81 10.65
N GLN A 148 -1.09 -5.03 11.51
CA GLN A 148 -0.93 -3.59 11.34
C GLN A 148 -0.19 -3.25 10.05
N LEU A 149 0.85 -4.01 9.69
CA LEU A 149 1.61 -3.78 8.46
C LEU A 149 0.75 -4.03 7.21
N VAL A 150 -0.02 -5.11 7.17
CA VAL A 150 -0.97 -5.41 6.07
C VAL A 150 -2.02 -4.30 5.98
N HIS A 151 -2.62 -3.92 7.10
CA HIS A 151 -3.61 -2.84 7.16
C HIS A 151 -3.02 -1.52 6.65
N TYR A 152 -1.81 -1.16 7.10
CA TYR A 152 -1.15 0.07 6.69
C TYR A 152 -0.92 0.12 5.18
N LEU A 153 -0.39 -0.97 4.59
CA LEU A 153 -0.18 -1.06 3.15
C LEU A 153 -1.49 -0.98 2.36
N LYS A 154 -2.54 -1.64 2.83
CA LYS A 154 -3.88 -1.60 2.22
C LYS A 154 -4.48 -0.18 2.22
N THR A 155 -4.30 0.56 3.32
CA THR A 155 -4.88 1.91 3.47
C THR A 155 -4.06 2.98 2.74
N HIS A 156 -2.75 2.77 2.60
CA HIS A 156 -1.81 3.74 2.03
C HIS A 156 -1.21 3.30 0.69
N LYS A 157 -1.95 2.53 -0.13
CA LYS A 157 -1.44 2.00 -1.40
C LYS A 157 -0.81 3.05 -2.30
N SER A 158 -1.44 4.23 -2.41
CA SER A 158 -0.97 5.34 -3.26
C SER A 158 0.43 5.86 -2.89
N ILE A 159 0.87 5.67 -1.65
CA ILE A 159 2.22 6.07 -1.20
C ILE A 159 3.29 5.12 -1.78
N PHE A 160 2.92 3.86 -2.00
CA PHE A 160 3.82 2.80 -2.43
C PHE A 160 3.65 2.43 -3.91
N GLU A 161 2.71 3.08 -4.60
CA GLU A 161 2.42 2.83 -6.01
C GLU A 161 3.64 3.15 -6.87
N CYS A 162 4.10 2.15 -7.62
CA CYS A 162 5.25 2.26 -8.50
C CYS A 162 5.07 1.32 -9.69
N PRO A 163 4.94 1.84 -10.92
CA PRO A 163 4.72 1.00 -12.11
C PRO A 163 5.80 -0.07 -12.34
N LEU A 164 7.01 0.14 -11.80
CA LEU A 164 8.07 -0.85 -11.87
C LEU A 164 7.79 -2.07 -11.01
N LEU A 165 7.09 -1.93 -9.89
CA LEU A 165 6.72 -3.08 -9.07
C LEU A 165 5.74 -4.00 -9.81
N ASP A 166 4.81 -3.44 -10.59
CA ASP A 166 3.89 -4.22 -11.42
C ASP A 166 4.64 -5.01 -12.51
N ILE A 167 5.58 -4.33 -13.18
CA ILE A 167 6.46 -4.96 -14.18
C ILE A 167 7.28 -6.07 -13.53
N LEU A 168 7.84 -5.84 -12.35
CA LEU A 168 8.64 -6.85 -11.63
C LEU A 168 7.77 -8.02 -11.16
N ALA A 169 6.57 -7.77 -10.65
CA ALA A 169 5.64 -8.83 -10.24
C ALA A 169 5.28 -9.74 -11.43
N THR A 170 5.04 -9.12 -12.59
CA THR A 170 4.80 -9.85 -13.85
C THR A 170 6.04 -10.63 -14.30
N THR A 171 7.21 -9.97 -14.32
CA THR A 171 8.49 -10.56 -14.76
C THR A 171 8.88 -11.75 -13.90
N TYR A 172 8.61 -11.69 -12.60
CA TYR A 172 8.95 -12.74 -11.66
C TYR A 172 7.82 -13.75 -11.43
N HIS A 173 6.70 -13.63 -12.17
CA HIS A 173 5.55 -14.53 -12.09
C HIS A 173 5.00 -14.68 -10.67
N ILE A 174 4.84 -13.55 -9.96
CA ILE A 174 4.10 -13.53 -8.70
C ILE A 174 2.64 -13.90 -9.01
N PRO A 175 2.06 -14.90 -8.32
CA PRO A 175 0.66 -15.25 -8.51
C PRO A 175 -0.26 -14.05 -8.32
N ASP A 176 -1.26 -13.92 -9.19
CA ASP A 176 -2.32 -12.95 -9.01
C ASP A 176 -3.60 -13.69 -8.59
N TYR A 177 -4.15 -13.31 -7.45
CA TYR A 177 -5.40 -13.88 -6.93
C TYR A 177 -6.60 -13.54 -7.83
N SER A 178 -6.44 -12.62 -8.78
CA SER A 178 -7.46 -12.29 -9.79
C SER A 178 -7.66 -13.37 -10.87
N SER A 179 -6.82 -14.42 -10.91
CA SER A 179 -6.77 -15.36 -12.06
C SER A 179 -7.12 -16.82 -11.79
N GLU A 180 -7.56 -17.20 -10.57
CA GLU A 180 -7.89 -18.60 -10.23
C GLU A 180 -9.28 -18.78 -9.59
N VAL A 181 -10.33 -18.12 -10.13
CA VAL A 181 -11.74 -18.41 -9.77
C VAL A 181 -12.56 -19.00 -10.92
N ASP A 182 -12.02 -19.13 -12.15
CA ASP A 182 -12.77 -19.63 -13.31
C ASP A 182 -12.41 -21.04 -13.78
N THR A 183 -11.99 -21.96 -12.91
CA THR A 183 -11.89 -23.40 -13.26
C THR A 183 -12.31 -24.33 -12.13
N LEU A 184 -13.51 -24.13 -11.59
CA LEU A 184 -14.28 -25.20 -10.96
C LEU A 184 -15.77 -25.02 -11.32
N GLU A 185 -16.08 -25.09 -12.62
CA GLU A 185 -17.41 -25.53 -13.03
C GLU A 185 -17.44 -27.06 -13.03
N CYS A 186 -18.55 -27.55 -12.49
CA CYS A 186 -18.83 -28.91 -12.04
C CYS A 186 -18.82 -29.95 -13.16
N ASP A 187 -18.29 -31.13 -12.86
CA ASP A 187 -18.80 -32.39 -13.41
C ASP A 187 -20.09 -32.81 -12.67
#